data_AF-A0A6I7NF60-F1
#
_entry.id   AF-A0A6I7NF60-F1
#
_cell.length_a   1.000
_cell.length_b   1.000
_cell.length_c   1.000
_cell.angle_alpha   90.00
_cell.angle_beta   90.00
_cell.angle_gamma   90.00
#
_symmetry.space_group_name_H-M   'P 1'
#
loop_
_entity.id
_entity.type
_entity.pdbx_description
1 polymer ?
#
loop_
_entity_poly.entity_id
_entity_poly.type
_entity_poly.pdbx_seq_one_letter_code
_entity_poly.pdbx_strand_id
1 'polypeptide(L)'
;MTKLFVYGTLLRGLSRAQMLRSSRFLGPALLSGRLFDLGSYPGLLFGEGLVVGEIHLVDSSTLQRLDRVEDFDAGDPEGSLYRREPVSARHFSGGGETVETYFYNREPAAGALIPHGDYRRHLIERRPCAQPAVAYGSNLSLARIEARIGPVGRRHPGCFEGFRLSLDKRAAIRRNVVANIRYTGEDDCPGALHHLSLEQLQAMDRYEGTPNHYLRIVLPFRLNGRSGTRLAHTWIAHPDRVTAGLPVRAEYLSHLRSGYAQFGWSEAPITRALEILRQGNP
;
A
#
# COMPACT_ATOMS: atom_id res chain seq x y z
N MET A 1 19.48 -9.21 13.79
CA MET A 1 18.22 -8.98 13.08
C MET A 1 18.06 -7.48 12.93
N THR A 2 17.72 -7.00 11.73
CA THR A 2 17.64 -5.58 11.38
C THR A 2 16.28 -5.32 10.72
N LYS A 3 15.62 -4.22 11.07
CA LYS A 3 14.42 -3.77 10.35
C LYS A 3 14.85 -2.92 9.17
N LEU A 4 14.52 -3.36 7.97
CA LEU A 4 14.90 -2.72 6.72
C LEU A 4 13.66 -2.20 6.02
N PHE A 5 13.65 -0.91 5.67
CA PHE A 5 12.67 -0.30 4.79
C PHE A 5 13.15 -0.39 3.34
N VAL A 6 12.34 -1.01 2.49
CA VAL A 6 12.59 -1.13 1.04
C VAL A 6 11.51 -0.41 0.25
N TYR A 7 11.88 0.24 -0.84
CA TYR A 7 11.00 1.11 -1.64
C TYR A 7 11.10 0.88 -3.15
N GLY A 8 11.92 -0.07 -3.58
CA GLY A 8 12.27 -0.29 -4.98
C GLY A 8 12.10 -1.72 -5.44
N THR A 9 13.07 -2.24 -6.20
CA THR A 9 13.02 -3.57 -6.82
C THR A 9 12.83 -4.73 -5.83
N LEU A 10 13.17 -4.52 -4.56
CA LEU A 10 13.00 -5.47 -3.46
C LEU A 10 11.55 -5.59 -2.95
N LEU A 11 10.66 -4.66 -3.30
CA LEU A 11 9.24 -4.71 -2.91
C LEU A 11 8.58 -6.01 -3.39
N ARG A 12 7.71 -6.61 -2.58
CA ARG A 12 6.91 -7.80 -2.98
C ARG A 12 6.26 -7.62 -4.36
N GLY A 13 6.33 -8.63 -5.22
CA GLY A 13 5.79 -8.58 -6.58
C GLY A 13 6.67 -7.86 -7.61
N LEU A 14 7.87 -7.40 -7.24
CA LEU A 14 8.89 -6.89 -8.15
C LEU A 14 10.08 -7.84 -8.30
N SER A 15 11.02 -7.49 -9.17
CA SER A 15 12.08 -8.36 -9.71
C SER A 15 13.08 -8.90 -8.70
N ARG A 16 13.28 -8.24 -7.55
CA ARG A 16 14.20 -8.66 -6.49
C ARG A 16 13.51 -9.13 -5.21
N ALA A 17 12.18 -9.25 -5.21
CA ALA A 17 11.40 -9.66 -4.03
C ALA A 17 11.86 -11.00 -3.41
N GLN A 18 12.38 -11.93 -4.23
CA GLN A 18 12.89 -13.22 -3.78
C GLN A 18 14.05 -13.14 -2.78
N MET A 19 14.80 -12.03 -2.78
CA MET A 19 15.91 -11.83 -1.84
C MET A 19 15.43 -11.68 -0.40
N LEU A 20 14.20 -11.22 -0.21
CA LEU A 20 13.54 -11.05 1.09
C LEU A 20 12.59 -12.20 1.43
N ARG A 21 12.57 -13.28 0.64
CA ARG A 21 11.61 -14.39 0.83
C ARG A 21 11.70 -15.04 2.21
N SER A 22 12.90 -15.14 2.78
CA SER A 22 13.13 -15.69 4.12
C SER A 22 12.99 -14.64 5.23
N SER A 23 12.78 -13.37 4.89
CA SER A 23 12.64 -12.28 5.85
C SER A 23 11.20 -12.16 6.32
N ARG A 24 11.01 -11.75 7.58
CA ARG A 24 9.65 -11.55 8.11
C ARG A 24 9.13 -10.20 7.63
N PHE A 25 8.06 -10.22 6.84
CA PHE A 25 7.36 -9.00 6.40
C PHE A 25 6.57 -8.37 7.55
N LEU A 26 6.84 -7.10 7.86
CA LEU A 26 6.20 -6.34 8.95
C LEU A 26 5.10 -5.39 8.47
N GLY A 27 4.96 -5.18 7.16
CA GLY A 27 3.88 -4.41 6.56
C GLY A 27 4.34 -3.25 5.68
N PRO A 28 3.40 -2.58 4.99
CA PRO A 28 3.68 -1.36 4.26
C PRO A 28 3.94 -0.19 5.22
N ALA A 29 4.78 0.75 4.80
CA ALA A 29 5.11 1.94 5.57
C ALA A 29 5.40 3.13 4.65
N LEU A 30 5.54 4.31 5.26
CA LEU A 30 5.89 5.57 4.62
C LEU A 30 7.21 6.08 5.16
N LEU A 31 7.99 6.73 4.30
CA LEU A 31 9.22 7.42 4.65
C LEU A 31 9.22 8.81 4.04
N SER A 32 9.74 9.80 4.76
CA SER A 32 9.91 11.16 4.22
C SER A 32 11.09 11.19 3.25
N GLY A 33 10.85 11.60 2.01
CA GLY A 33 11.90 11.66 1.00
C GLY A 33 11.35 11.83 -0.40
N ARG A 34 12.27 11.85 -1.36
CA ARG A 34 11.98 11.96 -2.80
C ARG A 34 12.47 10.71 -3.50
N LEU A 35 11.59 10.10 -4.28
CA LEU A 35 11.89 8.89 -5.04
C LEU A 35 12.14 9.25 -6.51
N PHE A 36 13.19 8.70 -7.09
CA PHE A 36 13.60 8.94 -8.47
C PHE A 36 13.65 7.63 -9.23
N ASP A 37 13.34 7.66 -10.52
CA ASP A 37 13.55 6.54 -11.43
C ASP A 37 14.92 6.64 -12.11
N LEU A 38 15.81 5.70 -11.78
CA LEU A 38 17.15 5.62 -12.38
C LEU A 38 17.18 4.62 -13.55
N GLY A 39 16.00 4.26 -14.08
CA GLY A 39 15.81 3.35 -15.20
C GLY A 39 15.49 1.94 -14.75
N SER A 40 16.50 1.17 -14.34
CA SER A 40 16.31 -0.23 -13.91
C SER A 40 15.91 -0.38 -12.44
N TYR A 41 16.14 0.67 -11.66
CA TYR A 41 15.92 0.70 -10.22
C TYR A 41 15.65 2.15 -9.77
N PRO A 42 15.03 2.37 -8.60
CA PRO A 42 14.80 3.71 -8.10
C PRO A 42 15.91 4.17 -7.14
N GLY A 43 16.07 5.49 -7.01
CA GLY A 43 16.90 6.12 -6.00
C GLY A 43 16.05 6.89 -4.99
N LEU A 44 16.31 6.72 -3.70
CA LEU A 44 15.73 7.54 -2.64
C LEU A 44 16.73 8.61 -2.22
N LEU A 45 16.29 9.86 -2.15
CA LEU A 45 17.03 10.97 -1.56
C LEU A 45 16.22 11.63 -0.45
N PHE A 46 16.93 12.31 0.46
CA PHE A 46 16.30 13.22 1.41
C PHE A 46 15.54 14.35 0.70
N GLY A 47 14.46 14.80 1.33
CA GLY A 47 13.64 15.91 0.86
C GLY A 47 12.18 15.79 1.29
N GLU A 48 11.40 16.77 0.87
CA GLU A 48 9.95 16.79 1.12
C GLU A 48 9.23 15.87 0.12
N GLY A 49 8.36 15.02 0.67
CA GLY A 49 7.63 14.00 -0.08
C GLY A 49 7.39 12.77 0.79
N LEU A 50 6.52 11.88 0.31
CA LEU A 50 6.25 10.60 0.95
C LEU A 50 6.62 9.47 -0.01
N VAL A 51 7.47 8.58 0.45
CA VAL A 51 7.85 7.36 -0.25
C VAL A 51 7.14 6.18 0.38
N VAL A 52 6.41 5.43 -0.44
CA VAL A 52 5.71 4.21 -0.05
C VAL A 52 6.68 3.03 -0.17
N GLY A 53 6.81 2.27 0.91
CA GLY A 53 7.67 1.11 0.96
C GLY A 53 7.14 0.00 1.85
N GLU A 54 8.03 -0.91 2.21
CA GLU A 54 7.77 -2.09 3.02
C GLU A 54 8.84 -2.24 4.09
N ILE A 55 8.44 -2.64 5.30
CA ILE A 55 9.38 -2.97 6.36
C ILE A 55 9.51 -4.49 6.46
N HIS A 56 10.75 -4.96 6.47
CA HIS A 56 11.11 -6.37 6.63
C HIS A 56 12.10 -6.54 7.78
N LEU A 57 11.92 -7.58 8.60
CA LEU A 57 12.93 -7.99 9.57
C LEU A 57 13.88 -8.98 8.89
N VAL A 58 15.12 -8.56 8.67
CA VAL A 58 16.17 -9.30 7.96
C VAL A 58 17.25 -9.79 8.93
N ASP A 59 17.77 -10.99 8.69
CA ASP A 59 18.97 -11.47 9.38
C ASP A 59 20.24 -10.84 8.77
N SER A 60 21.37 -10.95 9.48
CA SER A 60 22.64 -10.37 9.06
C SER A 60 23.16 -10.94 7.73
N SER A 61 22.86 -12.21 7.41
CA SER A 61 23.31 -12.83 6.15
C SER A 61 22.53 -12.28 4.95
N THR A 62 21.23 -12.04 5.13
CA THR A 62 20.37 -11.41 4.13
C THR A 62 20.77 -9.96 3.93
N LEU A 63 21.01 -9.24 5.03
CA LEU A 63 21.47 -7.86 5.00
C LEU A 63 22.80 -7.70 4.23
N GLN A 64 23.79 -8.57 4.48
CA GLN A 64 25.06 -8.56 3.72
C GLN A 64 24.88 -8.87 2.22
N ARG A 65 23.92 -9.72 1.86
CA ARG A 65 23.61 -9.98 0.44
C ARG A 65 22.98 -8.76 -0.23
N LEU A 66 22.15 -8.02 0.50
CA LEU A 66 21.55 -6.77 0.01
C LEU A 66 22.61 -5.69 -0.15
N ASP A 67 23.57 -5.58 0.77
CA ASP A 67 24.69 -4.63 0.67
C ASP A 67 25.48 -4.80 -0.63
N ARG A 68 25.75 -6.04 -1.03
CA ARG A 68 26.41 -6.32 -2.32
C ARG A 68 25.55 -5.97 -3.53
N VAL A 69 24.22 -6.09 -3.43
CA VAL A 69 23.31 -5.80 -4.55
C VAL A 69 23.05 -4.30 -4.71
N GLU A 70 23.02 -3.56 -3.60
CA GLU A 70 22.88 -2.11 -3.57
C GLU A 70 24.24 -1.40 -3.64
N ASP A 71 25.34 -2.13 -3.90
CA ASP A 71 26.71 -1.59 -4.02
C ASP A 71 27.06 -0.64 -2.86
N PHE A 72 26.81 -1.13 -1.64
CA PHE A 72 27.10 -0.46 -0.38
C PHE A 72 28.33 -1.10 0.28
N ASP A 73 29.34 -0.26 0.51
CA ASP A 73 30.53 -0.56 1.30
C ASP A 73 30.63 0.39 2.50
N ALA A 74 30.60 -0.16 3.72
CA ALA A 74 30.76 0.61 4.94
C ALA A 74 32.18 1.20 5.09
N GLY A 75 33.18 0.63 4.42
CA GLY A 75 34.55 1.13 4.37
C GLY A 75 34.78 2.22 3.31
N ASP A 76 33.88 2.35 2.34
CA ASP A 76 33.88 3.41 1.32
C ASP A 76 32.47 3.95 1.04
N PRO A 77 31.87 4.72 1.98
CA PRO A 77 30.54 5.26 1.79
C PRO A 77 30.40 6.26 0.63
N GLU A 78 31.49 6.94 0.24
CA GLU A 78 31.50 7.93 -0.84
C GLU A 78 31.62 7.26 -2.22
N GLY A 79 32.34 6.14 -2.32
CA GLY A 79 32.41 5.31 -3.52
C GLY A 79 31.14 4.48 -3.74
N SER A 80 30.41 4.16 -2.67
CA SER A 80 29.17 3.37 -2.73
C SER A 80 28.08 4.01 -3.58
N LEU A 81 27.31 3.18 -4.30
CA LEU A 81 26.14 3.65 -5.08
C LEU A 81 24.99 4.07 -4.16
N TYR A 82 24.79 3.32 -3.08
CA TYR A 82 23.84 3.61 -2.03
C TYR A 82 24.52 3.66 -0.67
N ARG A 83 23.98 4.47 0.24
CA ARG A 83 24.37 4.54 1.64
C ARG A 83 23.27 3.99 2.51
N ARG A 84 23.59 3.10 3.45
CA ARG A 84 22.60 2.62 4.41
C ARG A 84 22.57 3.49 5.66
N GLU A 85 21.41 4.07 5.96
CA GLU A 85 21.24 4.99 7.09
C GLU A 85 19.99 4.65 7.92
N PRO A 86 20.05 4.87 9.25
CA PRO A 86 18.88 4.76 10.11
C PRO A 86 17.92 5.93 9.89
N VAL A 87 16.63 5.62 9.80
CA VAL A 87 15.54 6.56 9.48
C VAL A 87 14.28 6.24 10.27
N SER A 88 13.44 7.24 10.49
CA SER A 88 12.11 7.04 11.07
C SER A 88 11.10 6.74 9.96
N ALA A 89 10.63 5.50 9.90
CA ALA A 89 9.54 5.10 9.00
C ALA A 89 8.21 5.12 9.76
N ARG A 90 7.15 5.55 9.08
CA ARG A 90 5.80 5.68 9.63
C ARG A 90 4.91 4.55 9.14
N HIS A 91 4.27 3.80 10.02
CA HIS A 91 3.30 2.79 9.60
C HIS A 91 1.99 3.44 9.15
N PHE A 92 1.27 2.77 8.24
CA PHE A 92 -0.08 3.19 7.82
C PHE A 92 -1.10 3.15 8.97
N SER A 93 -0.90 2.29 9.97
CA SER A 93 -1.70 2.25 11.20
C SER A 93 -1.44 3.41 12.16
N GLY A 94 -0.44 4.26 11.88
CA GLY A 94 0.07 5.27 12.81
C GLY A 94 1.30 4.77 13.58
N GLY A 95 2.01 5.72 14.21
CA GLY A 95 3.29 5.47 14.86
C GLY A 95 4.47 5.47 13.89
N GLY A 96 5.65 5.79 14.43
CA GLY A 96 6.92 5.70 13.71
C GLY A 96 7.85 4.71 14.40
N GLU A 97 8.72 4.08 13.63
CA GLU A 97 9.80 3.24 14.14
C GLU A 97 11.11 3.51 13.41
N THR A 98 12.23 3.35 14.12
CA THR A 98 13.56 3.44 13.52
C THR A 98 13.86 2.16 12.75
N VAL A 99 14.19 2.33 11.47
CA VAL A 99 14.57 1.26 10.53
C VAL A 99 15.80 1.70 9.75
N GLU A 100 16.50 0.76 9.12
CA GLU A 100 17.54 1.09 8.15
C GLU A 100 16.95 1.17 6.75
N THR A 101 17.50 2.02 5.89
CA THR A 101 17.17 2.05 4.46
C THR A 101 18.38 2.46 3.64
N TYR A 102 18.33 2.20 2.34
CA TYR A 102 19.37 2.61 1.39
C TYR A 102 19.00 3.97 0.80
N PHE A 103 19.90 4.96 0.83
CA PHE A 103 19.78 6.23 0.12
C PHE A 103 20.69 6.22 -1.08
N TYR A 104 20.22 6.73 -2.21
CA TYR A 104 21.03 6.87 -3.40
C TYR A 104 22.11 7.93 -3.17
N ASN A 105 23.36 7.62 -3.53
CA ASN A 105 24.52 8.45 -3.21
C ASN A 105 25.03 9.27 -4.40
N ARG A 106 24.22 9.43 -5.46
CA ARG A 106 24.58 10.23 -6.64
C ARG A 106 23.48 11.23 -6.98
N GLU A 107 23.79 12.15 -7.90
CA GLU A 107 22.80 13.08 -8.43
C GLU A 107 21.90 12.37 -9.47
N PRO A 108 20.56 12.40 -9.30
CA PRO A 108 19.63 11.83 -10.26
C PRO A 108 19.49 12.75 -11.48
N ALA A 109 19.17 12.17 -12.63
CA ALA A 109 18.90 12.95 -13.83
C ALA A 109 17.69 13.90 -13.65
N ALA A 110 17.72 15.04 -14.32
CA ALA A 110 16.59 15.97 -14.35
C ALA A 110 15.33 15.27 -14.91
N GLY A 111 14.19 15.49 -14.25
CA GLY A 111 12.91 14.87 -14.65
C GLY A 111 12.71 13.41 -14.22
N ALA A 112 13.67 12.80 -13.52
CA ALA A 112 13.55 11.42 -13.02
C ALA A 112 12.63 11.27 -11.79
N LEU A 113 12.11 12.37 -11.22
CA LEU A 113 11.29 12.33 -10.01
C LEU A 113 10.03 11.49 -10.22
N ILE A 114 9.73 10.60 -9.28
CA ILE A 114 8.48 9.86 -9.16
C ILE A 114 7.58 10.65 -8.18
N PRO A 115 6.62 11.47 -8.67
CA PRO A 115 6.00 12.51 -7.82
C PRO A 115 5.18 11.96 -6.66
N HIS A 116 4.59 10.77 -6.81
CA HIS A 116 3.78 10.13 -5.78
C HIS A 116 4.58 9.18 -4.87
N GLY A 117 5.89 9.01 -5.10
CA GLY A 117 6.78 8.22 -4.25
C GLY A 117 6.47 6.73 -4.13
N ASP A 118 5.78 6.12 -5.09
CA ASP A 118 5.44 4.70 -5.08
C ASP A 118 6.00 4.02 -6.33
N TYR A 119 7.07 3.23 -6.18
CA TYR A 119 7.73 2.60 -7.31
C TYR A 119 6.85 1.60 -8.05
N ARG A 120 6.00 0.84 -7.34
CA ARG A 120 5.08 -0.11 -7.99
C ARG A 120 4.06 0.63 -8.83
N ARG A 121 3.52 1.73 -8.32
CA ARG A 121 2.60 2.61 -9.04
C ARG A 121 3.25 3.17 -10.30
N HIS A 122 4.47 3.68 -10.18
CA HIS A 122 5.25 4.17 -11.32
C HIS A 122 5.40 3.12 -12.43
N LEU A 123 5.67 1.87 -12.06
CA LEU A 123 5.84 0.78 -13.03
C LEU A 123 4.55 0.37 -13.73
N ILE A 124 3.41 0.30 -13.03
CA ILE A 124 2.15 -0.12 -13.66
C ILE A 124 1.51 0.98 -14.49
N GLU A 125 1.61 2.25 -14.07
CA GLU A 125 1.06 3.41 -14.79
C GLU A 125 1.80 3.69 -16.12
N ARG A 126 3.00 3.13 -16.31
CA ARG A 126 3.72 3.16 -17.62
C ARG A 126 3.02 2.37 -18.72
N ARG A 127 2.14 1.43 -18.37
CA ARG A 127 1.43 0.62 -19.36
C ARG A 127 0.24 1.40 -19.90
N PRO A 128 0.11 1.60 -21.22
CA PRO A 128 -0.99 2.37 -21.81
C PRO A 128 -2.27 1.52 -21.90
N CYS A 129 -2.73 0.99 -20.77
CA CYS A 129 -3.93 0.17 -20.66
C CYS A 129 -4.71 0.49 -19.39
N ALA A 130 -5.94 -0.02 -19.32
CA ALA A 130 -6.76 0.08 -18.13
C ALA A 130 -6.01 -0.55 -16.94
N GLN A 131 -5.96 0.20 -15.85
CA GLN A 131 -5.14 -0.10 -14.70
C GLN A 131 -5.89 -1.02 -13.73
N PRO A 132 -5.22 -2.04 -13.17
CA PRO A 132 -5.83 -2.90 -12.15
C PRO A 132 -6.04 -2.09 -10.86
N ALA A 133 -7.28 -2.04 -10.37
CA ALA A 133 -7.63 -1.36 -9.12
C ALA A 133 -8.55 -2.24 -8.27
N VAL A 134 -8.34 -2.27 -6.96
CA VAL A 134 -9.09 -3.13 -6.05
C VAL A 134 -9.92 -2.29 -5.09
N ALA A 135 -11.21 -2.63 -5.01
CA ALA A 135 -12.09 -2.16 -3.94
C ALA A 135 -12.18 -3.23 -2.83
N TYR A 136 -12.09 -2.81 -1.57
CA TYR A 136 -12.30 -3.67 -0.39
C TYR A 136 -13.37 -3.10 0.58
N GLY A 137 -13.76 -1.84 0.36
CA GLY A 137 -14.72 -1.11 1.19
C GLY A 137 -16.09 -0.94 0.50
N SER A 138 -16.74 0.21 0.73
CA SER A 138 -18.08 0.46 0.17
C SER A 138 -18.19 0.38 -1.37
N ASN A 139 -17.08 0.59 -2.08
CA ASN A 139 -17.02 0.45 -3.55
C ASN A 139 -17.09 -1.02 -4.02
N LEU A 140 -17.15 -2.00 -3.11
CA LEU A 140 -17.51 -3.38 -3.46
C LEU A 140 -18.95 -3.47 -4.01
N SER A 141 -19.85 -2.58 -3.56
CA SER A 141 -21.20 -2.48 -4.12
C SER A 141 -21.15 -1.94 -5.54
N LEU A 142 -21.64 -2.72 -6.51
CA LEU A 142 -21.65 -2.34 -7.93
C LEU A 142 -22.35 -0.99 -8.16
N ALA A 143 -23.57 -0.85 -7.64
CA ALA A 143 -24.36 0.36 -7.77
C ALA A 143 -23.60 1.60 -7.23
N ARG A 144 -22.82 1.42 -6.15
CA ARG A 144 -22.06 2.52 -5.54
C ARG A 144 -20.84 2.92 -6.36
N ILE A 145 -20.05 1.96 -6.84
CA ILE A 145 -18.87 2.28 -7.65
C ILE A 145 -19.28 2.85 -9.01
N GLU A 146 -20.33 2.31 -9.65
CA GLU A 146 -20.79 2.81 -10.95
C GLU A 146 -21.44 4.19 -10.88
N ALA A 147 -22.16 4.49 -9.78
CA ALA A 147 -22.67 5.85 -9.55
C ALA A 147 -21.55 6.91 -9.38
N ARG A 148 -20.30 6.48 -9.14
CA ARG A 148 -19.14 7.37 -8.95
C ARG A 148 -18.31 7.51 -10.22
N ILE A 149 -18.02 6.39 -10.88
CA ILE A 149 -17.03 6.33 -11.95
C ILE A 149 -17.56 5.71 -13.25
N GLY A 150 -18.88 5.53 -13.35
CA GLY A 150 -19.50 4.85 -14.48
C GLY A 150 -19.22 3.34 -14.50
N PRO A 151 -19.60 2.64 -15.59
CA PRO A 151 -19.49 1.18 -15.69
C PRO A 151 -18.07 0.66 -15.46
N VAL A 152 -17.92 -0.36 -14.62
CA VAL A 152 -16.60 -0.90 -14.22
C VAL A 152 -16.28 -2.29 -14.80
N GLY A 153 -17.17 -2.81 -15.65
CA GLY A 153 -17.00 -4.08 -16.34
C GLY A 153 -16.88 -5.28 -15.38
N ARG A 154 -16.10 -6.29 -15.79
CA ARG A 154 -15.93 -7.52 -15.01
C ARG A 154 -15.13 -7.25 -13.73
N ARG A 155 -15.62 -7.80 -12.62
CA ARG A 155 -15.01 -7.70 -11.29
C ARG A 155 -14.48 -9.05 -10.86
N HIS A 156 -13.21 -9.12 -10.50
CA HIS A 156 -12.52 -10.36 -10.17
C HIS A 156 -12.27 -10.47 -8.66
N PRO A 157 -12.86 -11.47 -7.96
CA PRO A 157 -12.69 -11.61 -6.52
C PRO A 157 -11.28 -12.10 -6.16
N GLY A 158 -10.80 -11.69 -4.99
CA GLY A 158 -9.50 -12.05 -4.45
C GLY A 158 -9.31 -11.51 -3.03
N CYS A 159 -8.06 -11.48 -2.57
CA CYS A 159 -7.72 -10.88 -1.28
C CYS A 159 -6.35 -10.17 -1.27
N PHE A 160 -6.22 -9.24 -0.32
CA PHE A 160 -4.93 -8.75 0.15
C PHE A 160 -4.44 -9.67 1.27
N GLU A 161 -3.36 -10.41 1.01
CA GLU A 161 -2.81 -11.39 1.95
C GLU A 161 -2.15 -10.75 3.16
N GLY A 162 -2.48 -11.24 4.35
CA GLY A 162 -1.98 -10.70 5.62
C GLY A 162 -2.63 -9.37 6.02
N PHE A 163 -3.66 -8.90 5.30
CA PHE A 163 -4.40 -7.69 5.63
C PHE A 163 -5.75 -8.00 6.27
N ARG A 164 -6.14 -7.18 7.23
CA ARG A 164 -7.45 -7.19 7.88
C ARG A 164 -8.25 -5.97 7.46
N LEU A 165 -9.55 -6.15 7.21
CA LEU A 165 -10.49 -5.03 7.12
C LEU A 165 -10.58 -4.32 8.48
N SER A 166 -10.45 -3.00 8.50
CA SER A 166 -10.71 -2.17 9.66
C SER A 166 -11.73 -1.07 9.35
N LEU A 167 -12.34 -0.50 10.38
CA LEU A 167 -13.28 0.63 10.28
C LEU A 167 -12.72 1.78 11.12
N ASP A 168 -11.62 2.38 10.67
CA ASP A 168 -10.88 3.39 11.45
C ASP A 168 -10.51 4.64 10.63
N LYS A 169 -10.88 4.68 9.34
CA LYS A 169 -10.61 5.86 8.52
C LYS A 169 -11.67 6.91 8.80
N ARG A 170 -11.25 8.05 9.35
CA ARG A 170 -12.08 9.22 9.60
C ARG A 170 -12.68 9.75 8.29
N ALA A 171 -14.02 9.81 8.25
CA ALA A 171 -14.73 10.44 7.14
C ALA A 171 -14.37 11.93 7.03
N ALA A 172 -14.45 12.48 5.83
CA ALA A 172 -13.98 13.86 5.57
C ALA A 172 -14.83 14.93 6.27
N ILE A 173 -16.15 14.78 6.18
CA ILE A 173 -17.11 15.79 6.64
C ILE A 173 -17.81 15.36 7.93
N ARG A 174 -18.15 14.08 8.02
CA ARG A 174 -19.00 13.56 9.09
C ARG A 174 -18.18 12.95 10.21
N ARG A 175 -18.68 13.03 11.43
CA ARG A 175 -18.08 12.42 12.63
C ARG A 175 -18.34 10.90 12.66
N ASN A 176 -17.76 10.19 11.71
CA ASN A 176 -17.84 8.73 11.60
C ASN A 176 -16.55 8.15 10.97
N VAL A 177 -16.42 6.83 11.03
CA VAL A 177 -15.37 6.07 10.34
C VAL A 177 -15.94 5.29 9.15
N VAL A 178 -15.05 4.96 8.22
CA VAL A 178 -15.29 4.14 7.04
C VAL A 178 -14.16 3.11 6.90
N ALA A 179 -14.24 2.23 5.89
CA ALA A 179 -13.35 1.09 5.74
C ALA A 179 -11.89 1.50 5.49
N ASN A 180 -10.98 0.72 6.03
CA ASN A 180 -9.55 0.76 5.77
C ASN A 180 -9.03 -0.69 5.78
N ILE A 181 -7.76 -0.89 5.45
CA ILE A 181 -7.08 -2.18 5.64
C ILE A 181 -5.81 -1.99 6.45
N ARG A 182 -5.52 -2.95 7.33
CA ARG A 182 -4.29 -2.99 8.13
C ARG A 182 -3.56 -4.29 7.90
N TYR A 183 -2.25 -4.23 7.76
CA TYR A 183 -1.45 -5.45 7.76
C TYR A 183 -1.36 -6.02 9.17
N THR A 184 -1.77 -7.28 9.34
CA THR A 184 -1.68 -8.05 10.60
C THR A 184 -0.79 -9.27 10.45
N GLY A 185 -0.57 -9.74 9.22
CA GLY A 185 0.18 -10.97 8.91
C GLY A 185 -0.63 -12.26 9.09
N GLU A 186 -1.86 -12.18 9.60
CA GLU A 186 -2.69 -13.34 9.96
C GLU A 186 -4.04 -13.39 9.24
N ASP A 187 -4.51 -12.23 8.74
CA ASP A 187 -5.81 -12.08 8.11
C ASP A 187 -5.71 -11.98 6.59
N ASP A 188 -6.78 -12.30 5.87
CA ASP A 188 -6.90 -11.99 4.45
C ASP A 188 -8.08 -11.06 4.22
N CYS A 189 -7.85 -9.90 3.62
CA CYS A 189 -8.91 -8.93 3.38
C CYS A 189 -9.52 -9.15 1.99
N PRO A 190 -10.81 -9.52 1.89
CA PRO A 190 -11.47 -9.69 0.60
C PRO A 190 -11.51 -8.39 -0.20
N GLY A 191 -11.32 -8.51 -1.51
CA GLY A 191 -11.40 -7.40 -2.44
C GLY A 191 -11.88 -7.83 -3.82
N ALA A 192 -12.28 -6.85 -4.62
CA ALA A 192 -12.67 -7.04 -6.00
C ALA A 192 -11.75 -6.22 -6.91
N LEU A 193 -11.06 -6.88 -7.84
CA LEU A 193 -10.22 -6.26 -8.84
C LEU A 193 -11.03 -5.87 -10.08
N HIS A 194 -10.83 -4.63 -10.50
CA HIS A 194 -11.39 -4.01 -11.70
C HIS A 194 -10.25 -3.55 -12.62
N HIS A 195 -10.57 -3.29 -13.88
CA HIS A 195 -9.69 -2.59 -14.82
C HIS A 195 -10.29 -1.22 -15.10
N LEU A 196 -9.67 -0.17 -14.55
CA LEU A 196 -10.19 1.19 -14.63
C LEU A 196 -9.42 2.00 -15.66
N SER A 197 -10.11 2.85 -16.43
CA SER A 197 -9.47 3.85 -17.26
C SER A 197 -8.73 4.89 -16.40
N LEU A 198 -7.86 5.70 -17.02
CA LEU A 198 -7.21 6.81 -16.31
C LEU A 198 -8.23 7.80 -15.74
N GLU A 199 -9.28 8.11 -16.49
CA GLU A 199 -10.37 8.99 -16.05
C GLU A 199 -11.10 8.41 -14.82
N GLN A 200 -11.39 7.11 -14.84
CA GLN A 200 -12.02 6.41 -13.71
C GLN A 200 -11.12 6.39 -12.47
N LEU A 201 -9.80 6.21 -12.63
CA LEU A 201 -8.85 6.31 -11.53
C LEU A 201 -8.79 7.73 -10.95
N GLN A 202 -8.78 8.76 -11.80
CA GLN A 202 -8.81 10.15 -11.36
C GLN A 202 -10.14 10.48 -10.64
N ALA A 203 -11.25 9.92 -11.10
CA ALA A 203 -12.53 10.03 -10.43
C ALA A 203 -12.53 9.34 -9.05
N MET A 204 -11.96 8.13 -8.95
CA MET A 204 -11.74 7.46 -7.67
C MET A 204 -10.92 8.32 -6.71
N ASP A 205 -9.79 8.90 -7.15
CA ASP A 205 -8.95 9.76 -6.31
C ASP A 205 -9.73 10.96 -5.74
N ARG A 206 -10.65 11.56 -6.51
CA ARG A 206 -11.53 12.62 -6.01
C ARG A 206 -12.47 12.11 -4.90
N TYR A 207 -13.09 10.95 -5.07
CA TYR A 207 -14.00 10.37 -4.07
C TYR A 207 -13.28 9.85 -2.82
N GLU A 208 -12.05 9.35 -2.98
CA GLU A 208 -11.20 8.89 -1.88
C GLU A 208 -10.46 10.07 -1.21
N GLY A 209 -10.50 11.27 -1.79
CA GLY A 209 -9.84 12.47 -1.26
C GLY A 209 -8.32 12.34 -1.23
N THR A 210 -7.76 11.70 -2.25
CA THR A 210 -6.31 11.46 -2.38
C THR A 210 -5.57 12.78 -2.66
N PRO A 211 -4.41 13.04 -2.02
CA PRO A 211 -3.70 12.18 -1.06
C PRO A 211 -4.08 12.40 0.42
N ASN A 212 -4.90 13.40 0.74
CA ASN A 212 -5.11 13.88 2.12
C ASN A 212 -6.03 13.00 2.99
N HIS A 213 -6.80 12.10 2.37
CA HIS A 213 -7.73 11.22 3.05
C HIS A 213 -7.34 9.75 2.94
N TYR A 214 -7.13 9.29 1.70
CA TYR A 214 -6.49 8.03 1.40
C TYR A 214 -5.29 8.25 0.50
N LEU A 215 -4.25 7.45 0.68
CA LEU A 215 -3.13 7.34 -0.24
C LEU A 215 -3.45 6.25 -1.27
N ARG A 216 -3.41 6.61 -2.56
CA ARG A 216 -3.46 5.64 -3.66
C ARG A 216 -2.09 4.98 -3.79
N ILE A 217 -2.01 3.73 -3.39
CA ILE A 217 -0.79 2.91 -3.44
C ILE A 217 -1.01 1.67 -4.29
N VAL A 218 0.07 0.96 -4.62
CA VAL A 218 0.00 -0.34 -5.30
C VAL A 218 0.46 -1.47 -4.38
N LEU A 219 -0.38 -2.49 -4.25
CA LEU A 219 -0.09 -3.69 -3.47
C LEU A 219 -0.26 -4.97 -4.31
N PRO A 220 0.45 -6.06 -3.95
CA PRO A 220 0.15 -7.39 -4.45
C PRO A 220 -1.24 -7.85 -4.01
N PHE A 221 -2.04 -8.31 -4.95
CA PHE A 221 -3.39 -8.84 -4.73
C PHE A 221 -3.51 -10.26 -5.27
N ARG A 222 -3.97 -11.21 -4.47
CA ARG A 222 -4.15 -12.61 -4.88
C ARG A 222 -5.55 -12.80 -5.46
N LEU A 223 -5.63 -13.22 -6.72
CA LEU A 223 -6.90 -13.55 -7.38
C LEU A 223 -7.36 -14.96 -7.00
N ASN A 224 -8.67 -15.14 -6.82
CA ASN A 224 -9.23 -16.47 -6.54
C ASN A 224 -8.95 -17.44 -7.68
N GLY A 225 -8.53 -18.67 -7.34
CA GLY A 225 -8.25 -19.74 -8.30
C GLY A 225 -7.03 -19.50 -9.19
N ARG A 226 -6.15 -18.54 -8.85
CA ARG A 226 -4.90 -18.30 -9.58
C ARG A 226 -3.70 -18.40 -8.65
N SER A 227 -2.60 -18.97 -9.15
CA SER A 227 -1.31 -18.94 -8.48
C SER A 227 -0.67 -17.56 -8.62
N GLY A 228 -0.12 -17.03 -7.52
CA GLY A 228 0.60 -15.76 -7.51
C GLY A 228 -0.29 -14.53 -7.29
N THR A 229 0.35 -13.37 -7.32
CA THR A 229 -0.29 -12.07 -7.06
C THR A 229 -0.21 -11.17 -8.29
N ARG A 230 -1.13 -10.21 -8.36
CA ARG A 230 -1.13 -9.13 -9.34
C ARG A 230 -0.99 -7.80 -8.62
N LEU A 231 -0.10 -6.94 -9.10
CA LEU A 231 -0.01 -5.56 -8.62
C LEU A 231 -1.28 -4.80 -9.02
N ALA A 232 -1.93 -4.15 -8.06
CA ALA A 232 -3.12 -3.35 -8.28
C ALA A 232 -3.15 -2.10 -7.39
N HIS A 233 -3.72 -1.02 -7.92
CA HIS A 233 -4.03 0.17 -7.13
C HIS A 233 -5.03 -0.17 -6.02
N THR A 234 -4.83 0.44 -4.86
CA THR A 234 -5.79 0.46 -3.76
C THR A 234 -5.61 1.76 -2.98
N TRP A 235 -6.58 2.07 -2.12
CA TRP A 235 -6.58 3.28 -1.32
C TRP A 235 -6.47 2.88 0.14
N ILE A 236 -5.35 3.18 0.80
CA ILE A 236 -5.18 2.96 2.24
C ILE A 236 -5.30 4.30 2.97
N ALA A 237 -5.93 4.30 4.14
CA ALA A 237 -6.16 5.54 4.90
C ALA A 237 -4.83 6.27 5.10
N HIS A 238 -4.86 7.60 4.89
CA HIS A 238 -3.73 8.43 5.29
C HIS A 238 -3.51 8.24 6.80
N PRO A 239 -2.27 8.09 7.29
CA PRO A 239 -2.02 7.89 8.72
C PRO A 239 -2.65 8.97 9.62
N ASP A 240 -2.69 10.23 9.16
CA ASP A 240 -3.36 11.35 9.87
C ASP A 240 -4.89 11.30 9.85
N ARG A 241 -5.46 10.31 9.18
CA ARG A 241 -6.91 10.08 9.06
C ARG A 241 -7.34 8.78 9.71
N VAL A 242 -6.42 8.04 10.34
CA VAL A 242 -6.75 6.90 11.19
C VAL A 242 -7.20 7.42 12.56
N THR A 243 -8.29 6.88 13.09
CA THR A 243 -8.85 7.26 14.39
C THR A 243 -9.62 6.11 15.03
N ALA A 244 -9.63 6.07 16.35
CA ALA A 244 -10.50 5.18 17.13
C ALA A 244 -11.73 5.92 17.66
N GLY A 245 -12.72 5.18 18.17
CA GLY A 245 -13.82 5.71 18.98
C GLY A 245 -14.91 6.48 18.22
N LEU A 246 -14.90 6.50 16.89
CA LEU A 246 -15.98 7.08 16.09
C LEU A 246 -16.94 5.99 15.60
N PRO A 247 -18.23 6.28 15.45
CA PRO A 247 -19.19 5.29 14.97
C PRO A 247 -19.03 5.05 13.46
N VAL A 248 -19.53 3.92 12.98
CA VAL A 248 -19.76 3.68 11.55
C VAL A 248 -21.26 3.88 11.24
N ARG A 249 -21.59 4.50 10.11
CA ARG A 249 -22.98 4.74 9.72
C ARG A 249 -23.61 3.48 9.14
N ALA A 250 -24.87 3.22 9.47
CA ALA A 250 -25.65 2.09 8.93
C ALA A 250 -25.73 2.11 7.38
N GLU A 251 -25.94 3.29 6.81
CA GLU A 251 -25.92 3.54 5.36
C GLU A 251 -24.58 3.17 4.71
N TYR A 252 -23.45 3.40 5.40
CA TYR A 252 -22.15 2.98 4.88
C TYR A 252 -22.01 1.45 4.91
N LEU A 253 -22.43 0.82 6.02
CA LEU A 253 -22.40 -0.63 6.17
C LEU A 253 -23.30 -1.35 5.16
N SER A 254 -24.45 -0.78 4.79
CA SER A 254 -25.34 -1.40 3.81
C SER A 254 -24.66 -1.57 2.44
N HIS A 255 -23.88 -0.58 1.99
CA HIS A 255 -23.09 -0.71 0.77
C HIS A 255 -21.98 -1.76 0.91
N LEU A 256 -21.27 -1.80 2.03
CA LEU A 256 -20.21 -2.78 2.26
C LEU A 256 -20.77 -4.21 2.26
N ARG A 257 -21.85 -4.44 3.01
CA ARG A 257 -22.57 -5.74 3.06
C ARG A 257 -23.16 -6.14 1.72
N SER A 258 -23.76 -5.18 1.00
CA SER A 258 -24.24 -5.40 -0.37
C SER A 258 -23.12 -5.88 -1.30
N GLY A 259 -21.92 -5.29 -1.19
CA GLY A 259 -20.74 -5.76 -1.90
C GLY A 259 -20.37 -7.20 -1.56
N TYR A 260 -20.28 -7.53 -0.27
CA TYR A 260 -19.99 -8.90 0.18
C TYR A 260 -21.02 -9.91 -0.33
N ALA A 261 -22.31 -9.58 -0.25
CA ALA A 261 -23.39 -10.41 -0.74
C ALA A 261 -23.31 -10.64 -2.26
N GLN A 262 -22.95 -9.62 -3.06
CA GLN A 262 -22.76 -9.76 -4.51
C GLN A 262 -21.66 -10.76 -4.90
N PHE A 263 -20.67 -10.97 -4.04
CA PHE A 263 -19.60 -11.96 -4.25
C PHE A 263 -19.83 -13.27 -3.49
N GLY A 264 -20.93 -13.41 -2.75
CA GLY A 264 -21.21 -14.57 -1.92
C GLY A 264 -20.24 -14.75 -0.75
N TRP A 265 -19.65 -13.67 -0.25
CA TRP A 265 -18.68 -13.72 0.85
C TRP A 265 -19.36 -13.68 2.22
N SER A 266 -18.73 -14.33 3.21
CA SER A 266 -19.12 -14.24 4.61
C SER A 266 -18.91 -12.82 5.16
N GLU A 267 -19.84 -12.33 5.98
CA GLU A 267 -19.69 -11.06 6.70
C GLU A 267 -18.71 -11.11 7.88
N ALA A 268 -18.07 -12.25 8.16
CA ALA A 268 -17.14 -12.40 9.29
C ALA A 268 -16.06 -11.29 9.38
N PRO A 269 -15.42 -10.84 8.27
CA PRO A 269 -14.50 -9.69 8.33
C PRO A 269 -15.17 -8.38 8.76
N ILE A 270 -16.41 -8.15 8.37
CA ILE A 270 -17.19 -6.96 8.77
C ILE A 270 -17.51 -7.04 10.26
N THR A 271 -18.00 -8.19 10.74
CA THR A 271 -18.31 -8.42 12.15
C THR A 271 -17.09 -8.20 13.03
N ARG A 272 -15.95 -8.79 12.66
CA ARG A 272 -14.69 -8.62 13.40
C ARG A 272 -14.22 -7.17 13.41
N ALA A 273 -14.31 -6.45 12.29
CA ALA A 273 -13.96 -5.02 12.24
C ALA A 273 -14.86 -4.17 13.15
N LEU A 274 -16.13 -4.51 13.28
CA LEU A 274 -17.08 -3.84 14.19
C LEU A 274 -16.78 -4.14 15.66
N GLU A 275 -16.41 -5.38 15.99
CA GLU A 275 -16.02 -5.77 17.35
C GLU A 275 -14.77 -5.01 17.81
N ILE A 276 -13.74 -4.96 16.96
CA ILE A 276 -12.50 -4.19 17.21
C ILE A 276 -12.83 -2.71 17.41
N LEU A 277 -13.67 -2.14 16.54
CA LEU A 277 -14.09 -0.74 16.66
C LEU A 277 -14.77 -0.45 18.01
N ARG A 278 -15.62 -1.36 18.52
CA ARG A 278 -16.31 -1.22 19.81
C ARG A 278 -15.35 -1.32 21.01
N GLN A 279 -14.31 -2.12 20.90
CA GLN A 279 -13.31 -2.30 21.95
C GLN A 279 -12.37 -1.11 22.08
N GLY A 280 -12.38 -0.17 21.13
CA GLY A 280 -11.49 1.00 21.14
C GLY A 280 -10.02 0.67 20.83
N ASN A 281 -9.72 -0.57 20.48
CA ASN A 281 -8.39 -1.02 20.08
C ASN A 281 -8.21 -0.82 18.57
N PRO A 282 -7.28 0.03 18.11
CA PRO A 282 -6.99 0.20 16.69
C PRO A 282 -6.28 -1.04 16.10
#